data_AF-A0A078AF40-F1
#
_entry.id   AF-A0A078AF40-F1
#
_cell.length_a   1.000
_cell.length_b   1.000
_cell.length_c   1.000
_cell.angle_alpha   90.00
_cell.angle_beta   90.00
_cell.angle_gamma   90.00
#
_symmetry.space_group_name_H-M   'P 1'
#
loop_
_entity.id
_entity.type
_entity.pdbx_description
1 polymer ?
#
loop_
_entity_poly.entity_id
_entity_poly.type
_entity_poly.pdbx_seq_one_letter_code
_entity_poly.pdbx_strand_id
1 'polypeptide(L)'
;MESSRKHCKAQKTCPKNHSKHHCKLCDDDDDANHLARDCPKGITLFHGTKISKVNSILKNGLKPSAKGRIGSGIYFAEAQIAEQVSRHRGQGTGVAIFQCRVNIQYCTKSTHPPWQGVTSSSFEEWLLTDTNKYRIMGVALIDGAIEDNIYFPRGEIFVSGNCQLKGQVKAGRISSNKSLN
;
A
#
# COMPACT_ATOMS: atom_id res chain seq x y z
N MET A 1 37.43 24.17 -5.73
CA MET A 1 36.16 24.46 -6.42
C MET A 1 35.11 23.50 -5.90
N GLU A 2 34.25 23.98 -5.02
CA GLU A 2 33.19 23.17 -4.42
C GLU A 2 32.07 23.05 -5.45
N SER A 3 31.93 21.87 -6.04
CA SER A 3 30.85 21.57 -6.99
C SER A 3 29.52 21.73 -6.25
N SER A 4 28.79 22.81 -6.53
CA SER A 4 27.44 23.04 -6.01
C SER A 4 26.58 21.83 -6.35
N ARG A 5 26.35 20.96 -5.36
CA ARG A 5 25.54 19.77 -5.51
C ARG A 5 24.11 20.23 -5.83
N LYS A 6 23.64 19.92 -7.03
CA LYS A 6 22.26 20.19 -7.43
C LYS A 6 21.33 19.27 -6.63
N HIS A 7 20.73 19.80 -5.58
CA HIS A 7 19.76 19.09 -4.75
C HIS A 7 18.33 19.43 -5.18
N CYS A 8 17.45 18.44 -5.23
CA CYS A 8 16.03 18.63 -5.49
C CYS A 8 15.31 19.33 -4.33
N LYS A 9 14.14 19.92 -4.58
CA LYS A 9 13.29 20.54 -3.54
C LYS A 9 12.93 19.57 -2.40
N ALA A 10 12.82 18.27 -2.66
CA ALA A 10 12.58 17.25 -1.63
C ALA A 10 13.82 16.86 -0.80
N GLN A 11 14.94 17.60 -0.85
CA GLN A 11 16.23 17.22 -0.25
C GLN A 11 16.19 16.82 1.23
N LYS A 12 15.26 17.38 2.03
CA LYS A 12 15.13 17.04 3.45
C LYS A 12 14.74 15.57 3.66
N THR A 13 14.08 14.96 2.69
CA THR A 13 13.52 13.60 2.79
C THR A 13 13.94 12.69 1.63
N CYS A 14 14.46 13.24 0.53
CA CYS A 14 14.93 12.49 -0.62
C CYS A 14 16.39 12.05 -0.45
N PRO A 15 16.68 10.73 -0.40
CA PRO A 15 18.04 10.24 -0.18
C PRO A 15 18.92 10.24 -1.45
N LYS A 16 18.40 10.74 -2.58
CA LYS A 16 19.09 10.68 -3.87
C LYS A 16 19.77 12.00 -4.19
N ASN A 17 20.95 11.93 -4.81
CA ASN A 17 21.63 13.09 -5.34
C ASN A 17 21.16 13.36 -6.77
N HIS A 18 20.21 14.29 -6.93
CA HIS A 18 19.69 14.69 -8.24
C HIS A 18 19.11 16.11 -8.17
N SER A 19 19.07 16.80 -9.32
CA SER A 19 18.63 18.20 -9.41
C SER A 19 17.13 18.42 -9.40
N LYS A 20 16.33 17.39 -9.75
CA LYS A 20 14.86 17.46 -9.77
C LYS A 20 14.25 16.19 -9.20
N HIS A 21 13.23 16.32 -8.35
CA HIS A 21 12.41 15.22 -7.87
C HIS A 21 11.12 15.12 -8.67
N HIS A 22 10.81 13.94 -9.19
CA HIS A 22 9.53 13.68 -9.83
C HIS A 22 8.65 12.85 -8.89
N CYS A 23 7.42 13.32 -8.65
CA CYS A 23 6.44 12.58 -7.85
C CYS A 23 5.43 11.85 -8.73
N LYS A 24 5.64 10.54 -8.90
CA LYS A 24 4.80 9.66 -9.72
C LYS A 24 3.30 9.61 -9.38
N LEU A 25 2.87 10.12 -8.22
CA LEU A 25 1.46 10.12 -7.83
C LEU A 25 0.71 11.33 -8.40
N CYS A 26 1.35 12.49 -8.48
CA CYS A 26 0.72 13.74 -8.87
C CYS A 26 1.23 14.32 -10.20
N ASP A 27 2.16 13.61 -10.84
CA ASP A 27 2.87 14.00 -12.08
C ASP A 27 3.48 15.39 -11.97
N ASP A 28 3.98 15.72 -10.78
CA ASP A 28 4.75 16.94 -10.59
C ASP A 28 6.18 16.71 -11.12
N ASP A 29 6.35 17.10 -12.38
CA ASP A 29 7.58 17.01 -13.15
C ASP A 29 8.54 18.21 -12.93
N ASP A 30 8.11 19.26 -12.21
CA ASP A 30 8.89 20.48 -12.00
C ASP A 30 9.55 20.58 -10.61
N ASP A 31 10.18 19.47 -10.22
CA ASP A 31 10.90 19.31 -8.96
C ASP A 31 9.98 19.38 -7.73
N ALA A 32 9.21 18.31 -7.54
CA ALA A 32 8.33 18.13 -6.40
C ALA A 32 9.08 18.28 -5.06
N ASN A 33 8.48 18.99 -4.12
CA ASN A 33 9.04 19.21 -2.78
C ASN A 33 8.70 18.09 -1.77
N HIS A 34 8.09 16.99 -2.22
CA HIS A 34 7.58 15.91 -1.39
C HIS A 34 7.87 14.55 -2.01
N LEU A 35 7.91 13.50 -1.20
CA LEU A 35 7.98 12.12 -1.69
C LEU A 35 6.59 11.60 -2.06
N ALA A 36 6.51 10.59 -2.92
CA ALA A 36 5.26 9.90 -3.25
C ALA A 36 4.44 9.44 -2.04
N ARG A 37 5.10 9.06 -0.93
CA ARG A 37 4.39 8.67 0.31
C ARG A 37 3.69 9.83 1.01
N ASP A 38 4.20 11.04 0.82
CA ASP A 38 3.73 12.27 1.48
C ASP A 38 3.01 13.17 0.45
N CYS A 39 2.65 12.63 -0.71
CA CYS A 39 2.05 13.39 -1.80
C CYS A 39 0.72 14.01 -1.35
N PRO A 40 0.54 15.34 -1.46
CA PRO A 40 -0.66 16.02 -0.99
C PRO A 40 -1.90 15.70 -1.83
N LYS A 41 -1.73 15.29 -3.10
CA LYS A 41 -2.83 14.82 -3.96
C LYS A 41 -3.25 13.38 -3.68
N GLY A 42 -2.51 12.65 -2.83
CA GLY A 42 -2.87 11.31 -2.43
C GLY A 42 -3.78 11.29 -1.20
N ILE A 43 -4.53 10.20 -1.02
CA ILE A 43 -5.16 9.84 0.26
C ILE A 43 -4.68 8.46 0.68
N THR A 44 -4.89 8.09 1.95
CA THR A 44 -4.57 6.76 2.44
C THR A 44 -5.73 5.82 2.16
N LEU A 45 -5.48 4.73 1.43
CA LEU A 45 -6.43 3.64 1.20
C LEU A 45 -5.73 2.29 1.37
N PHE A 46 -6.51 1.22 1.45
CA PHE A 46 -6.03 -0.10 1.86
C PHE A 46 -6.36 -1.17 0.82
N HIS A 47 -5.38 -2.03 0.56
CA HIS A 47 -5.53 -3.19 -0.31
C HIS A 47 -5.34 -4.48 0.49
N GLY A 48 -6.42 -5.24 0.60
CA GLY A 48 -6.45 -6.50 1.31
C GLY A 48 -6.10 -7.70 0.43
N THR A 49 -5.28 -8.63 0.94
CA THR A 49 -4.89 -9.86 0.23
C THR A 49 -4.53 -11.00 1.19
N LYS A 50 -4.18 -12.17 0.65
CA LYS A 50 -3.65 -13.30 1.43
C LYS A 50 -2.20 -13.04 1.85
N ILE A 51 -1.81 -13.49 3.04
CA ILE A 51 -0.44 -13.30 3.55
C ILE A 51 0.63 -13.91 2.60
N SER A 52 0.29 -15.00 1.91
CA SER A 52 1.16 -15.64 0.91
C SER A 52 1.50 -14.75 -0.31
N LYS A 53 0.80 -13.63 -0.50
CA LYS A 53 1.08 -12.67 -1.58
C LYS A 53 2.02 -11.53 -1.17
N VAL A 54 2.38 -11.43 0.12
CA VAL A 54 3.15 -10.31 0.66
C VAL A 54 4.47 -10.09 -0.09
N ASN A 55 5.29 -11.13 -0.22
CA ASN A 55 6.61 -10.98 -0.87
C ASN A 55 6.50 -10.66 -2.36
N SER A 56 5.53 -11.24 -3.06
CA SER A 56 5.28 -10.91 -4.47
C SER A 56 4.89 -9.44 -4.63
N ILE A 57 4.05 -8.91 -3.74
CA ILE A 57 3.59 -7.51 -3.80
C ILE A 57 4.71 -6.54 -3.37
N LEU A 58 5.47 -6.86 -2.33
CA LEU A 58 6.60 -6.02 -1.91
C LEU A 58 7.68 -5.95 -2.99
N LYS A 59 7.91 -7.05 -3.73
CA LYS A 59 8.87 -7.11 -4.83
C LYS A 59 8.38 -6.41 -6.09
N ASN A 60 7.12 -6.64 -6.48
CA ASN A 60 6.61 -6.29 -7.82
C ASN A 60 5.56 -5.17 -7.82
N GLY A 61 5.16 -4.69 -6.65
CA GLY A 61 3.98 -3.84 -6.48
C GLY A 61 2.66 -4.61 -6.53
N LEU A 62 1.58 -3.89 -6.24
CA LEU A 62 0.22 -4.30 -6.52
C LEU A 62 0.01 -4.39 -8.03
N LYS A 63 -0.69 -5.44 -8.46
CA LYS A 63 -1.03 -5.68 -9.86
C LYS A 63 -2.55 -5.64 -10.06
N PRO A 64 -3.02 -5.15 -11.22
CA PRO A 64 -4.43 -5.23 -11.57
C PRO A 64 -4.99 -6.65 -11.47
N SER A 65 -6.17 -6.79 -10.86
CA SER A 65 -7.01 -7.98 -11.03
C SER A 65 -7.63 -7.94 -12.43
N ALA A 66 -7.72 -9.09 -13.09
CA ALA A 66 -8.37 -9.19 -14.40
C ALA A 66 -9.91 -9.14 -14.35
N LYS A 67 -10.51 -9.47 -13.19
CA LYS A 67 -11.97 -9.59 -13.02
C LYS A 67 -12.41 -9.02 -11.67
N GLY A 68 -12.82 -7.77 -11.65
CA GLY A 68 -13.45 -7.13 -10.50
C GLY A 68 -14.80 -6.52 -10.86
N ARG A 69 -15.58 -6.14 -9.85
CA ARG A 69 -16.96 -5.63 -10.00
C ARG A 69 -17.05 -4.39 -10.90
N ILE A 70 -16.15 -3.44 -10.68
CA ILE A 70 -16.02 -2.20 -11.47
C ILE A 70 -15.27 -2.46 -12.80
N GLY A 71 -14.37 -3.43 -12.84
CA GLY A 71 -13.54 -3.74 -14.01
C GLY A 71 -12.17 -4.31 -13.64
N SER A 72 -11.24 -4.26 -14.59
CA SER A 72 -9.84 -4.66 -14.37
C SER A 72 -9.08 -3.53 -13.68
N GLY A 73 -8.31 -3.84 -12.63
CA GLY A 73 -7.54 -2.83 -11.88
C GLY A 73 -7.21 -3.25 -10.45
N ILE A 74 -6.56 -2.34 -9.72
CA ILE A 74 -6.21 -2.51 -8.31
C ILE A 74 -7.34 -1.92 -7.46
N TYR A 75 -7.91 -2.75 -6.59
CA TYR A 75 -8.98 -2.36 -5.71
C TYR A 75 -8.45 -1.87 -4.36
N PHE A 76 -8.98 -0.76 -3.90
CA PHE A 76 -8.74 -0.22 -2.58
C PHE A 76 -10.06 0.04 -1.85
N ALA A 77 -9.99 0.02 -0.52
CA ALA A 77 -11.09 0.38 0.37
C ALA A 77 -10.55 1.07 1.63
N GLU A 78 -11.44 1.46 2.53
CA GLU A 78 -11.08 1.86 3.90
C GLU A 78 -10.52 0.68 4.70
N ALA A 79 -9.74 0.97 5.75
CA ALA A 79 -8.97 -0.04 6.49
C ALA A 79 -9.84 -1.19 7.00
N GLN A 80 -10.94 -0.87 7.69
CA GLN A 80 -11.85 -1.84 8.29
C GLN A 80 -12.49 -2.75 7.23
N ILE A 81 -12.90 -2.17 6.10
CA ILE A 81 -13.49 -2.92 4.98
C ILE A 81 -12.45 -3.83 4.33
N ALA A 82 -11.23 -3.33 4.08
CA ALA A 82 -10.16 -4.14 3.51
C ALA A 82 -9.82 -5.33 4.40
N GLU A 83 -9.82 -5.15 5.73
CA GLU A 83 -9.61 -6.24 6.69
C GLU A 83 -10.76 -7.25 6.67
N GLN A 84 -12.02 -6.81 6.79
CA GLN A 84 -13.20 -7.68 6.78
C GLN A 84 -13.25 -8.56 5.52
N VAL A 85 -13.11 -7.94 4.34
CA VAL A 85 -13.10 -8.64 3.05
C VAL A 85 -11.93 -9.61 2.96
N SER A 86 -10.75 -9.23 3.45
CA SER A 86 -9.58 -10.11 3.43
C SER A 86 -9.75 -11.31 4.33
N ARG A 87 -10.28 -11.14 5.55
CA ARG A 87 -10.52 -12.25 6.48
C ARG A 87 -11.49 -13.26 5.89
N HIS A 88 -12.58 -12.77 5.28
CA HIS A 88 -13.53 -13.62 4.56
C HIS A 88 -12.85 -14.42 3.43
N ARG A 89 -12.01 -13.78 2.62
CA ARG A 89 -11.29 -14.43 1.51
C ARG A 89 -10.07 -15.25 1.94
N GLY A 90 -9.54 -15.00 3.13
CA GLY A 90 -8.32 -15.58 3.66
C GLY A 90 -8.49 -17.00 4.16
N GLN A 91 -9.73 -17.43 4.44
CA GLN A 91 -10.07 -18.81 4.81
C GLN A 91 -9.17 -19.40 5.91
N GLY A 92 -8.75 -18.57 6.88
CA GLY A 92 -7.92 -19.00 8.02
C GLY A 92 -6.41 -19.10 7.76
N THR A 93 -5.91 -18.82 6.54
CA THR A 93 -4.46 -18.91 6.24
C THR A 93 -3.66 -17.66 6.61
N GLY A 94 -4.29 -16.67 7.24
CA GLY A 94 -3.71 -15.35 7.47
C GLY A 94 -3.89 -14.38 6.29
N VAL A 95 -3.89 -13.09 6.60
CA VAL A 95 -4.16 -12.00 5.65
C VAL A 95 -3.10 -10.91 5.74
N ALA A 96 -3.00 -10.12 4.68
CA ALA A 96 -2.16 -8.94 4.65
C ALA A 96 -2.94 -7.73 4.12
N ILE A 97 -2.85 -6.61 4.83
CA ILE A 97 -3.52 -5.36 4.48
C ILE A 97 -2.47 -4.31 4.15
N PHE A 98 -2.34 -3.97 2.88
CA PHE A 98 -1.40 -2.97 2.39
C PHE A 98 -1.97 -1.57 2.52
N GLN A 99 -1.31 -0.74 3.32
CA GLN A 99 -1.61 0.69 3.43
C GLN A 99 -0.90 1.44 2.29
N CYS A 100 -1.67 2.16 1.48
CA CYS A 100 -1.19 2.83 0.28
C CYS A 100 -1.58 4.31 0.27
N ARG A 101 -0.65 5.17 -0.16
CA ARG A 101 -0.98 6.51 -0.63
C ARG A 101 -1.47 6.38 -2.07
N VAL A 102 -2.68 6.82 -2.38
CA VAL A 102 -3.32 6.66 -3.69
C VAL A 102 -3.83 8.01 -4.18
N ASN A 103 -3.52 8.38 -5.43
CA ASN A 103 -4.14 9.55 -6.05
C ASN A 103 -5.51 9.15 -6.64
N ILE A 104 -6.58 9.49 -5.93
CA ILE A 104 -7.95 9.10 -6.29
C ILE A 104 -8.51 9.80 -7.52
N GLN A 105 -7.84 10.83 -8.05
CA GLN A 105 -8.22 11.45 -9.34
C GLN A 105 -8.09 10.44 -10.50
N TYR A 106 -7.27 9.40 -10.33
CA TYR A 106 -7.08 8.33 -11.30
C TYR A 106 -7.90 7.07 -10.96
N CYS A 107 -8.76 7.13 -9.95
CA CYS A 107 -9.60 6.01 -9.56
C CYS A 107 -11.01 6.15 -10.12
N THR A 108 -11.59 5.02 -10.54
CA THR A 108 -13.05 4.90 -10.62
C THR A 108 -13.56 4.55 -9.23
N LYS A 109 -14.42 5.40 -8.67
CA LYS A 109 -15.07 5.17 -7.37
C LYS A 109 -16.45 4.55 -7.59
N SER A 110 -16.80 3.52 -6.81
CA SER A 110 -18.14 2.94 -6.79
C SER A 110 -18.53 2.61 -5.36
N THR A 111 -19.83 2.66 -5.08
CA THR A 111 -20.40 2.07 -3.88
C THR A 111 -20.65 0.58 -4.10
N HIS A 112 -20.07 -0.28 -3.27
CA HIS A 112 -20.39 -1.70 -3.18
C HIS A 112 -21.59 -1.86 -2.23
N PRO A 113 -22.62 -2.66 -2.57
CA PRO A 113 -23.70 -2.99 -1.63
C PRO A 113 -23.14 -3.76 -0.42
N PRO A 114 -23.88 -3.94 0.69
CA PRO A 114 -23.44 -4.82 1.75
C PRO A 114 -23.04 -6.18 1.18
N TRP A 115 -21.82 -6.63 1.49
CA TRP A 115 -21.42 -7.99 1.16
C TRP A 115 -21.98 -8.89 2.26
N GLN A 116 -23.03 -9.63 1.93
CA GLN A 116 -23.71 -10.53 2.86
C GLN A 116 -22.73 -11.43 3.62
N GLY A 117 -22.78 -11.37 4.95
CA GLY A 117 -21.90 -12.13 5.84
C GLY A 117 -20.47 -11.57 6.01
N VAL A 118 -20.18 -10.40 5.41
CA VAL A 118 -18.84 -9.77 5.46
C VAL A 118 -18.93 -8.33 5.95
N THR A 119 -19.79 -7.50 5.35
CA THR A 119 -20.00 -6.10 5.76
C THR A 119 -21.46 -5.88 6.13
N SER A 120 -21.71 -5.06 7.15
CA SER A 120 -23.07 -4.72 7.61
C SER A 120 -23.74 -3.62 6.79
N SER A 121 -22.95 -2.80 6.09
CA SER A 121 -23.42 -1.70 5.25
C SER A 121 -22.75 -1.73 3.88
N SER A 122 -23.26 -0.91 2.96
CA SER A 122 -22.52 -0.55 1.75
C SER A 122 -21.23 0.17 2.10
N PHE A 123 -20.28 0.15 1.18
CA PHE A 123 -18.99 0.81 1.36
C PHE A 123 -18.46 1.31 0.02
N GLU A 124 -17.53 2.26 0.09
CA GLU A 124 -16.85 2.78 -1.09
C GLU A 124 -15.67 1.88 -1.49
N GLU A 125 -15.56 1.60 -2.78
CA GLU A 125 -14.43 0.93 -3.40
C GLU A 125 -13.82 1.83 -4.48
N TRP A 126 -12.49 1.83 -4.54
CA TRP A 126 -11.72 2.60 -5.53
C TRP A 126 -10.96 1.65 -6.43
N LEU A 127 -11.23 1.71 -7.73
CA LEU A 127 -10.52 0.99 -8.77
C LEU A 127 -9.45 1.88 -9.39
N LEU A 128 -8.18 1.52 -9.23
CA LEU A 128 -7.07 2.18 -9.89
C LEU A 128 -6.55 1.33 -11.06
N THR A 129 -6.54 1.89 -12.27
CA THR A 129 -6.01 1.23 -13.47
C THR A 129 -4.54 1.58 -13.72
N ASP A 130 -4.13 2.81 -13.40
CA ASP A 130 -2.73 3.24 -13.53
C ASP A 130 -1.90 2.83 -12.30
N THR A 131 -1.05 1.82 -12.50
CA THR A 131 -0.17 1.28 -11.46
C THR A 131 0.92 2.24 -10.96
N ASN A 132 1.08 3.41 -11.58
CA ASN A 132 2.01 4.43 -11.09
C ASN A 132 1.41 5.33 -10.00
N LYS A 133 0.08 5.41 -9.89
CA LYS A 133 -0.65 6.38 -9.05
C LYS A 133 -0.90 5.94 -7.61
N TYR A 134 -0.11 4.99 -7.13
CA TYR A 134 -0.08 4.61 -5.72
C TYR A 134 1.34 4.40 -5.19
N ARG A 135 1.47 4.44 -3.86
CA ARG A 135 2.69 4.08 -3.14
C ARG A 135 2.34 3.25 -1.91
N ILE A 136 2.89 2.04 -1.82
CA ILE A 136 2.81 1.24 -0.59
C ILE A 136 3.64 1.93 0.50
N MET A 137 3.00 2.18 1.64
CA MET A 137 3.59 2.82 2.81
C MET A 137 3.79 1.83 3.96
N GLY A 138 2.84 0.91 4.12
CA GLY A 138 2.82 -0.07 5.20
C GLY A 138 2.14 -1.37 4.78
N VAL A 139 2.35 -2.44 5.54
CA VAL A 139 1.60 -3.68 5.44
C VAL A 139 1.31 -4.21 6.85
N ALA A 140 0.05 -4.48 7.16
CA ALA A 140 -0.32 -5.25 8.34
C ALA A 140 -0.39 -6.73 7.99
N LEU A 141 0.31 -7.55 8.75
CA LEU A 141 0.27 -9.00 8.72
C LEU A 141 -0.61 -9.47 9.87
N ILE A 142 -1.66 -10.22 9.54
CA ILE A 142 -2.65 -10.64 10.52
C ILE A 142 -2.88 -12.13 10.39
N ASP A 143 -2.42 -12.86 11.41
CA ASP A 143 -2.36 -14.31 11.44
C ASP A 143 -1.52 -14.93 10.29
N GLY A 144 -1.08 -16.17 10.45
CA GLY A 144 -0.40 -16.94 9.40
C GLY A 144 1.12 -16.81 9.38
N ALA A 145 1.76 -17.44 8.40
CA ALA A 145 3.21 -17.57 8.34
C ALA A 145 3.79 -17.00 7.03
N ILE A 146 4.96 -16.37 7.14
CA ILE A 146 5.82 -16.02 6.01
C ILE A 146 7.14 -16.74 6.20
N GLU A 147 7.39 -17.71 5.32
CA GLU A 147 8.58 -18.57 5.34
C GLU A 147 9.83 -17.85 4.78
N ASP A 148 9.64 -16.91 3.86
CA ASP A 148 10.70 -16.19 3.15
C ASP A 148 11.15 -14.90 3.84
N ASN A 149 12.27 -14.34 3.37
CA ASN A 149 12.74 -13.02 3.76
C ASN A 149 11.75 -11.91 3.36
N ILE A 150 11.55 -10.94 4.24
CA ILE A 150 10.75 -9.73 3.97
C ILE A 150 11.69 -8.54 3.83
N TYR A 151 11.64 -7.87 2.67
CA TYR A 151 12.43 -6.67 2.41
C TYR A 151 11.53 -5.48 2.11
N PHE A 152 11.35 -4.60 3.09
CA PHE A 152 10.56 -3.38 3.00
C PHE A 152 11.21 -2.18 3.72
N PRO A 153 12.47 -1.83 3.38
CA PRO A 153 13.31 -0.91 4.17
C PRO A 153 12.79 0.52 4.29
N ARG A 154 11.83 0.90 3.44
CA ARG A 154 11.24 2.24 3.47
C ARG A 154 9.83 2.25 4.01
N GLY A 155 9.23 1.11 4.30
CA GLY A 155 7.86 1.05 4.80
C GLY A 155 7.77 0.45 6.18
N GLU A 156 6.53 0.35 6.64
CA GLU A 156 6.20 -0.16 7.96
C GLU A 156 5.56 -1.54 7.88
N ILE A 157 5.94 -2.43 8.79
CA ILE A 157 5.29 -3.72 8.97
C ILE A 157 4.57 -3.70 10.31
N PHE A 158 3.26 -3.91 10.28
CA PHE A 158 2.46 -4.15 11.47
C PHE A 158 2.22 -5.65 11.61
N VAL A 159 2.35 -6.18 12.81
CA VAL A 159 2.13 -7.59 13.09
C VAL A 159 1.06 -7.72 14.17
N SER A 160 0.02 -8.50 13.91
CA SER A 160 -1.04 -8.80 14.88
C SER A 160 -1.55 -10.23 14.74
N GLY A 161 -2.16 -10.74 15.82
CA GLY A 161 -2.60 -12.13 15.88
C GLY A 161 -1.43 -13.12 15.90
N ASN A 162 -1.66 -14.32 15.40
CA ASN A 162 -0.69 -15.41 15.41
C ASN A 162 0.16 -15.41 14.13
N CYS A 163 1.12 -14.48 14.05
CA CYS A 163 2.04 -14.38 12.92
C CYS A 163 3.38 -15.09 13.18
N GLN A 164 3.87 -15.83 12.19
CA GLN A 164 5.21 -16.42 12.18
C GLN A 164 6.03 -15.85 11.03
N LEU A 165 7.13 -15.15 11.32
CA LEU A 165 8.07 -14.63 10.33
C LEU A 165 9.37 -15.41 10.47
N LYS A 166 9.61 -16.37 9.57
CA LYS A 166 10.75 -17.31 9.70
C LYS A 166 12.00 -16.86 8.95
N GLY A 167 11.83 -16.01 7.93
CA GLY A 167 12.95 -15.39 7.21
C GLY A 167 13.50 -14.14 7.90
N GLN A 168 14.55 -13.57 7.31
CA GLN A 168 15.07 -12.27 7.70
C GLN A 168 14.07 -11.17 7.36
N VAL A 169 13.82 -10.27 8.32
CA VAL A 169 12.93 -9.12 8.14
C VAL A 169 13.76 -7.84 8.15
N LYS A 170 13.69 -7.09 7.05
CA LYS A 170 14.26 -5.75 6.94
C LYS A 170 13.16 -4.75 6.59
N ALA A 171 12.76 -3.94 7.56
CA ALA A 171 11.75 -2.90 7.38
C ALA A 171 12.26 -1.53 7.85
N GLY A 172 11.60 -0.46 7.41
CA GLY A 172 11.86 0.87 7.96
C GLY A 172 11.37 0.98 9.40
N ARG A 173 10.24 0.34 9.71
CA ARG A 173 9.73 0.14 11.07
C ARG A 173 8.98 -1.18 11.16
N ILE A 174 9.06 -1.84 12.31
CA ILE A 174 8.23 -2.99 12.67
C ILE A 174 7.46 -2.61 13.93
N SER A 175 6.16 -2.89 13.98
CA SER A 175 5.31 -2.60 15.13
C SER A 175 4.36 -3.76 15.39
N SER A 176 4.15 -4.10 16.67
CA SER A 176 3.23 -5.15 17.10
C SER A 176 1.98 -4.54 17.76
N ASN A 177 0.84 -5.23 17.68
CA ASN A 177 -0.40 -4.89 18.41
C ASN A 177 -0.96 -3.49 18.09
N LYS A 178 -0.73 -3.00 16.87
CA LYS A 178 -1.25 -1.72 16.41
C LYS A 178 -2.23 -1.95 15.28
N SER A 179 -3.44 -1.41 15.42
CA SER A 179 -4.44 -1.38 14.35
C SER A 179 -3.98 -0.45 13.22
N LEU A 180 -4.38 -0.76 11.99
CA LEU A 180 -4.26 0.20 10.89
C LEU A 180 -5.28 1.31 11.12
N ASN A 181 -4.79 2.53 11.32
CA ASN A 181 -5.60 3.74 11.42
C ASN A 181 -5.81 4.36 10.02
#